data_AF-A0A1C6JAI1-F1
#
_entry.id   AF-A0A1C6JAI1-F1
#
_cell.length_a   1.000
_cell.length_b   1.000
_cell.length_c   1.000
_cell.angle_alpha   90.00
_cell.angle_beta   90.00
_cell.angle_gamma   90.00
#
_symmetry.space_group_name_H-M   'P 1'
#
loop_
_entity.id
_entity.type
_entity.pdbx_description
1 polymer ?
#
loop_
_entity_poly.entity_id
_entity_poly.type
_entity_poly.pdbx_seq_one_letter_code
_entity_poly.pdbx_strand_id
1 'polypeptide(L)' 'MVTNKINENELILKVDFSSLEAVDKFIDFLKDNNINIKGIGRDEYLIKVQ' A
#
# COMPACT_ATOMS: atom_id res chain seq x y z
N MET A 1 20.78 -1.30 13.60
CA MET A 1 19.76 -0.57 12.81
C MET A 1 19.36 -1.51 11.68
N VAL A 2 18.18 -2.12 11.77
CA VAL A 2 17.69 -3.02 10.72
C VAL A 2 17.31 -2.14 9.54
N THR A 3 18.17 -2.10 8.52
CA THR A 3 17.77 -1.62 7.22
C THR A 3 16.78 -2.65 6.68
N ASN A 4 15.48 -2.40 6.89
CA ASN A 4 14.46 -3.08 6.11
C ASN A 4 14.81 -2.77 4.66
N LYS A 5 15.45 -3.72 3.97
CA LYS A 5 15.61 -3.70 2.52
C LYS A 5 14.19 -3.79 1.97
N ILE A 6 13.55 -2.63 1.84
CA ILE A 6 12.44 -2.48 0.93
C ILE A 6 13.07 -2.81 -0.42
N ASN A 7 12.69 -3.94 -1.02
CA ASN A 7 13.12 -4.24 -2.38
C ASN A 7 12.72 -3.05 -3.28
N GLU A 8 13.48 -2.75 -4.33
CA GLU A 8 13.17 -1.64 -5.25
C GLU A 8 11.72 -1.68 -5.81
N ASN A 9 11.08 -2.85 -5.73
CA ASN A 9 9.75 -3.16 -6.22
C ASN A 9 8.66 -3.17 -5.12
N GLU A 10 9.00 -2.82 -3.89
CA GLU A 10 8.06 -2.80 -2.76
C GLU A 10 7.86 -1.37 -2.26
N LEU A 11 6.61 -0.96 -2.05
CA LEU A 11 6.23 0.35 -1.60
C LEU A 11 5.33 0.20 -0.37
N ILE A 12 5.68 0.85 0.73
CA ILE A 12 4.82 0.89 1.93
C ILE A 12 4.06 2.21 1.90
N LEU A 13 2.74 2.13 1.77
CA LEU A 13 1.85 3.28 1.83
C LEU A 13 1.20 3.32 3.21
N LYS A 14 1.47 4.38 3.94
CA LYS A 14 0.79 4.71 5.19
C LYS A 14 -0.20 5.82 4.91
N VAL A 15 -1.48 5.52 5.06
CA VAL A 15 -2.56 6.43 4.70
C VAL A 15 -3.23 6.91 5.97
N ASP A 16 -3.41 8.20 6.10
CA ASP A 16 -4.13 8.75 7.24
C ASP A 16 -5.62 8.45 7.07
N PHE A 17 -6.19 7.64 7.98
CA PHE A 17 -7.57 7.12 7.92
C PHE A 17 -8.66 8.21 8.03
N SER A 18 -8.25 9.47 8.04
CA SER A 18 -9.11 10.66 8.01
C SER A 18 -10.15 10.64 6.88
N SER A 19 -9.93 9.87 5.80
CA SER A 19 -10.95 9.63 4.77
C SER A 19 -10.89 8.20 4.23
N LEU A 20 -11.47 7.28 5.01
CA LEU A 20 -11.67 5.86 4.68
C LEU A 20 -12.16 5.63 3.24
N GLU A 21 -13.13 6.42 2.77
CA GLU A 21 -13.68 6.27 1.42
C GLU A 21 -12.66 6.59 0.31
N ALA A 22 -11.78 7.55 0.54
CA ALA A 22 -10.70 7.89 -0.39
C ALA A 22 -9.62 6.81 -0.41
N VAL A 23 -9.31 6.23 0.76
CA VAL A 23 -8.40 5.07 0.85
C VAL A 23 -8.98 3.90 0.08
N ASP A 24 -10.26 3.57 0.29
CA ASP A 24 -10.91 2.44 -0.37
C ASP A 24 -10.87 2.57 -1.91
N LYS A 25 -11.25 3.75 -2.43
CA LYS A 25 -11.14 4.08 -3.88
C LYS A 25 -9.71 4.00 -4.41
N PHE A 26 -8.71 4.43 -3.63
CA PHE A 26 -7.31 4.36 -4.03
C PHE A 26 -6.80 2.92 -4.09
N ILE A 27 -7.19 2.08 -3.11
CA ILE A 27 -6.86 0.65 -3.10
C ILE A 27 -7.55 -0.06 -4.27
N ASP A 28 -8.80 0.29 -4.58
CA ASP A 28 -9.53 -0.27 -5.71
C ASP A 28 -8.89 0.10 -7.05
N PHE A 29 -8.49 1.37 -7.21
CA PHE A 29 -7.75 1.86 -8.39
C PHE A 29 -6.45 1.09 -8.60
N LEU A 30 -5.67 0.87 -7.54
CA LEU A 30 -4.42 0.11 -7.62
C LEU A 30 -4.69 -1.36 -8.01
N LYS A 31 -5.74 -1.99 -7.49
CA LYS A 31 -6.13 -3.36 -7.87
C LYS A 31 -6.53 -3.45 -9.34
N ASP A 32 -7.28 -2.47 -9.85
CA ASP A 32 -7.70 -2.41 -11.25
C ASP A 32 -6.48 -2.32 -12.20
N ASN A 33 -5.42 -1.65 -11.76
CA ASN A 33 -4.13 -1.57 -12.46
C ASN A 33 -3.25 -2.82 -12.30
N ASN A 34 -3.79 -3.95 -11.81
CA ASN A 34 -3.06 -5.20 -11.54
C ASN A 34 -1.90 -5.04 -10.55
N ILE A 35 -1.94 -4.01 -9.71
CA ILE A 35 -0.93 -3.81 -8.67
C ILE A 35 -1.32 -4.68 -7.47
N ASN A 36 -0.36 -5.47 -6.99
CA ASN A 36 -0.60 -6.37 -5.85
C ASN A 36 -0.46 -5.60 -4.54
N ILE A 37 -1.56 -5.49 -3.80
CA ILE A 37 -1.64 -4.73 -2.55
C ILE A 37 -1.98 -5.67 -1.41
N LYS A 38 -1.26 -5.54 -0.30
CA LYS A 38 -1.46 -6.31 0.92
C LYS A 38 -1.56 -5.37 2.11
N GLY A 39 -2.68 -5.40 2.84
CA GLY A 39 -2.79 -4.71 4.13
C GLY A 39 -1.80 -5.32 5.14
N ILE A 40 -0.93 -4.51 5.71
CA ILE A 40 0.04 -4.92 6.74
C ILE A 40 -0.25 -4.31 8.12
N GLY A 41 -1.10 -3.27 8.16
CA GLY A 41 -1.55 -2.62 9.38
C GLY A 41 -2.94 -2.02 9.21
N ARG A 42 -3.41 -1.30 10.23
CA ARG A 42 -4.73 -0.65 10.20
C ARG A 42 -4.79 0.42 9.11
N ASP A 43 -3.67 1.12 8.91
CA ASP A 43 -3.53 2.26 8.01
C ASP A 43 -2.33 2.09 7.06
N GLU A 44 -1.79 0.86 6.99
CA GLU A 44 -0.54 0.54 6.30
C GLU A 44 -0.76 -0.55 5.26
N TYR A 45 -0.34 -0.27 4.04
CA TYR A 45 -0.49 -1.12 2.87
C TYR A 45 0.87 -1.36 2.23
N LEU A 46 1.19 -2.62 1.97
CA LEU A 46 2.33 -3.03 1.18
C LEU A 46 1.91 -3.21 -0.26
N ILE A 47 2.51 -2.45 -1.15
CA ILE A 47 2.28 -2.47 -2.58
C ILE A 47 3.50 -3.12 -3.23
N LYS A 48 3.27 -4.08 -4.13
CA LYS A 48 4.33 -4.68 -4.95
C LYS A 48 4.13 -4.23 -6.39
N VAL A 49 5.09 -3.50 -6.91
CA VAL A 49 5.14 -3.03 -8.30
C VAL A 49 6.06 -3.99 -9.05
N GLN A 50 5.54 -4.72 -10.03
CA GLN A 50 6.35 -5.65 -10.83
C GLN A 50 7.29 -4.92 -11.77
#